data_AF-R1FLX3-F1
#
_entry.id   AF-R1FLX3-F1
#
_cell.length_a   1.000
_cell.length_b   1.000
_cell.length_c   1.000
_cell.angle_alpha   90.00
_cell.angle_beta   90.00
_cell.angle_gamma   90.00
#
_symmetry.space_group_name_H-M   'P 1'
#
loop_
_entity.id
_entity.type
_entity.pdbx_description
1 polymer ?
#
loop_
_entity_poly.entity_id
_entity_poly.type
_entity_poly.pdbx_seq_one_letter_code
_entity_poly.pdbx_strand_id
1 'polypeptide(L)'
;MDNQHDPFLDPSPPPRVASWRETAAGILALAPALFIGQLGWVGMKVTDTALLGHVGTHALAAASLSDLWTMASGVLIQGRVLGIFVGNAVGAAKAGTAPWQLAGEWLQVSVAVLGVISCFVMGLWAATGPVLRLTRADAALIPDASYFSLVLLACIPARVLFSQLQQYLSAQRIVKPAAAVALVGLAANLLLGYLLVLGVPTGPSRFGTASRHARS
;
A
#
# COMPACT_ATOMS: atom_id res chain seq x y z
N MET A 1 -57.84 -14.38 5.15
CA MET A 1 -57.12 -13.29 4.47
C MET A 1 -56.00 -12.90 5.40
N ASP A 2 -54.88 -13.61 5.32
CA ASP A 2 -53.71 -13.35 6.16
C ASP A 2 -53.07 -12.04 5.67
N ASN A 3 -53.03 -11.07 6.58
CA ASN A 3 -52.39 -9.79 6.38
C ASN A 3 -50.86 -10.02 6.44
N GLN A 4 -50.23 -10.27 5.29
CA GLN A 4 -48.78 -10.28 5.17
C GLN A 4 -48.26 -8.90 5.55
N HIS A 5 -47.72 -8.80 6.76
CA HIS A 5 -47.04 -7.62 7.25
C HIS A 5 -45.71 -7.52 6.50
N ASP A 6 -45.70 -6.79 5.38
CA ASP A 6 -44.49 -6.58 4.57
C ASP A 6 -43.55 -5.61 5.32
N PRO A 7 -42.41 -6.08 5.86
CA PRO A 7 -41.50 -5.24 6.65
C PRO A 7 -40.83 -4.13 5.82
N PHE A 8 -41.01 -4.13 4.50
CA PHE A 8 -40.53 -3.09 3.58
C PHE A 8 -41.49 -1.90 3.44
N LEU A 9 -42.74 -2.04 3.88
CA LEU A 9 -43.77 -0.98 3.78
C LEU A 9 -43.86 -0.11 5.04
N ASP A 10 -43.17 -0.49 6.12
CA ASP A 10 -43.11 0.34 7.32
C ASP A 10 -42.07 1.45 7.12
N PRO A 11 -42.45 2.74 7.25
CA PRO A 11 -41.52 3.84 7.08
C PRO A 11 -40.45 3.76 8.16
N SER A 12 -39.21 3.46 7.75
CA SER A 12 -38.06 3.48 8.64
C SER A 12 -37.98 4.83 9.36
N PRO A 13 -37.70 4.87 10.68
CA PRO A 13 -37.60 6.12 11.41
C PRO A 13 -36.59 7.05 10.74
N PRO A 14 -36.87 8.37 10.67
CA PRO A 14 -36.02 9.31 9.95
C PRO A 14 -34.59 9.22 10.50
N PRO A 15 -33.58 9.16 9.62
CA PRO A 15 -32.20 9.00 10.05
C PRO A 15 -31.80 10.16 10.95
N ARG A 16 -31.26 9.85 12.14
CA ARG A 16 -30.65 10.87 13.02
C ARG A 16 -29.47 11.49 12.29
N VAL A 17 -29.65 12.72 11.83
CA VAL A 17 -28.54 13.57 11.37
C VAL A 17 -27.67 13.90 12.57
N ALA A 18 -26.46 13.35 12.61
CA ALA A 18 -25.49 13.63 13.65
C ALA A 18 -25.17 15.12 13.68
N SER A 19 -25.02 15.68 14.87
CA SER A 19 -24.58 17.07 15.01
C SER A 19 -23.18 17.23 14.43
N TRP A 20 -22.86 18.39 13.83
CA TRP A 20 -21.52 18.64 13.28
C TRP A 20 -20.41 18.40 14.32
N ARG A 21 -20.70 18.62 15.61
CA ARG A 21 -19.77 18.36 16.72
C ARG A 21 -19.48 16.87 16.88
N GLU A 22 -20.48 16.02 16.73
CA GLU A 22 -20.35 14.56 16.82
C GLU A 22 -19.59 14.02 15.61
N THR A 23 -19.87 14.53 14.41
CA THR A 23 -19.12 14.19 13.20
C THR A 23 -17.66 14.62 13.33
N ALA A 24 -17.40 15.86 13.77
CA ALA A 24 -16.05 16.36 13.99
C ALA A 24 -15.30 15.54 15.04
N ALA A 25 -15.91 15.28 16.21
CA ALA A 25 -15.31 14.45 17.25
C ALA A 25 -15.01 13.03 16.76
N GLY A 26 -15.90 12.44 15.95
CA GLY A 26 -15.70 11.13 15.34
C GLY A 26 -14.52 11.09 14.36
N ILE A 27 -14.32 12.15 13.56
CA ILE A 27 -13.17 12.27 12.65
C ILE A 27 -11.88 12.46 13.45
N LEU A 28 -11.90 13.37 14.44
CA LEU A 28 -10.77 13.62 15.33
C LEU A 28 -10.33 12.38 16.11
N ALA A 29 -11.27 11.50 16.47
CA ALA A 29 -10.94 10.24 17.14
C ALA A 29 -10.19 9.25 16.22
N LEU A 30 -10.38 9.31 14.90
CA LEU A 30 -9.71 8.44 13.93
C LEU A 30 -8.38 9.02 13.44
N ALA A 31 -8.27 10.35 13.43
CA ALA A 31 -7.12 11.06 12.87
C ALA A 31 -5.75 10.61 13.41
N PRO A 32 -5.54 10.40 14.72
CA PRO A 32 -4.22 10.00 15.24
C PRO A 32 -3.72 8.68 14.66
N ALA A 33 -4.59 7.66 14.59
CA ALA A 33 -4.20 6.35 14.07
C ALA A 33 -3.90 6.41 12.57
N LEU A 34 -4.70 7.16 11.80
CA LEU A 34 -4.46 7.38 10.37
C LEU A 34 -3.16 8.15 10.14
N PHE A 35 -2.89 9.18 10.95
CA PHE A 35 -1.69 9.99 10.89
C PHE A 35 -0.43 9.17 11.20
N ILE A 36 -0.47 8.35 12.26
CA ILE A 36 0.61 7.41 12.60
C ILE A 36 0.86 6.43 11.45
N GLY A 37 -0.21 5.90 10.85
CA GLY A 37 -0.10 5.04 9.67
C GLY A 37 0.64 5.71 8.52
N GLN A 38 0.31 6.97 8.23
CA GLN A 38 0.96 7.74 7.17
C GLN A 38 2.41 8.07 7.51
N LEU A 39 2.71 8.44 8.77
CA LEU A 39 4.07 8.68 9.23
C LEU A 39 4.95 7.43 9.10
N GLY A 40 4.41 6.25 9.43
CA GLY A 40 5.12 4.98 9.24
C GLY A 40 5.50 4.75 7.78
N TRP A 41 4.56 4.97 6.86
CA TRP A 41 4.80 4.83 5.43
C TRP A 41 5.83 5.82 4.88
N VAL A 42 5.69 7.11 5.23
CA VAL A 42 6.67 8.15 4.84
C VAL A 42 8.04 7.86 5.43
N GLY A 43 8.09 7.46 6.70
CA GLY A 43 9.34 7.11 7.39
C GLY A 43 10.10 5.99 6.67
N MET A 44 9.41 4.91 6.29
CA MET A 44 10.03 3.80 5.53
C MET A 44 10.63 4.29 4.21
N LYS A 45 9.88 5.09 3.44
CA LYS A 45 10.38 5.66 2.17
C LYS A 45 11.62 6.55 2.35
N VAL A 46 11.64 7.36 3.41
CA VAL A 46 12.79 8.22 3.74
C VAL A 46 14.00 7.36 4.13
N THR A 47 13.81 6.36 4.99
CA THR A 47 14.88 5.45 5.42
C THR A 47 15.47 4.67 4.24
N ASP A 48 14.64 4.09 3.37
CA ASP A 48 15.11 3.38 2.17
C ASP A 48 15.98 4.28 1.27
N THR A 49 15.53 5.53 1.06
CA THR A 49 16.26 6.52 0.26
C THR A 49 17.60 6.90 0.90
N ALA A 50 17.62 7.08 2.23
CA ALA A 50 18.83 7.42 2.97
C ALA A 50 19.87 6.28 2.92
N LEU A 51 19.41 5.03 3.06
CA LEU A 51 20.27 3.84 2.96
C LEU A 51 20.88 3.70 1.56
N LEU A 52 20.08 3.88 0.51
CA LEU A 52 20.58 3.87 -0.87
C LEU A 52 21.57 5.01 -1.13
N GLY A 53 21.32 6.20 -0.57
CA GLY A 53 22.25 7.33 -0.63
C GLY A 53 23.59 7.04 0.04
N HIS A 54 23.60 6.28 1.13
CA HIS A 54 24.83 5.83 1.79
C HIS A 54 25.61 4.80 0.96
N VAL A 55 24.91 3.87 0.30
CA VAL A 55 25.53 2.86 -0.58
C VAL A 55 26.23 3.51 -1.77
N GLY A 56 25.63 4.53 -2.36
CA GLY A 56 26.26 5.35 -3.39
C GLY A 56 25.30 5.95 -4.41
N THR A 57 25.82 6.91 -5.18
CA THR A 57 25.02 7.66 -6.18
C THR A 57 24.47 6.78 -7.29
N HIS A 58 25.19 5.73 -7.70
CA HIS A 58 24.73 4.79 -8.73
C HIS A 58 23.49 4.02 -8.27
N ALA A 59 23.52 3.44 -7.07
CA ALA A 59 22.40 2.69 -6.51
C ALA A 59 21.16 3.58 -6.31
N LEU A 60 21.37 4.80 -5.81
CA LEU A 60 20.30 5.79 -5.66
C LEU A 60 19.67 6.19 -7.00
N ALA A 61 20.48 6.41 -8.04
CA ALA A 61 20.00 6.75 -9.38
C ALA A 61 19.24 5.59 -10.03
N ALA A 62 19.75 4.37 -9.93
CA ALA A 62 19.08 3.17 -10.44
C ALA A 62 17.75 2.90 -9.72
N ALA A 63 17.71 3.04 -8.40
CA ALA A 63 16.49 2.92 -7.61
C ALA A 63 15.46 4.01 -7.97
N SER A 64 15.91 5.25 -8.17
CA SER A 64 15.03 6.35 -8.60
C SER A 64 14.43 6.11 -9.98
N LEU A 65 15.23 5.60 -10.93
CA LEU A 65 14.74 5.23 -12.26
C LEU A 65 13.69 4.10 -12.19
N SER A 66 13.92 3.11 -11.34
CA SER A 66 12.94 2.05 -11.05
C SER A 66 11.67 2.62 -10.39
N ASP A 67 11.80 3.51 -9.40
CA ASP A 67 10.65 4.10 -8.69
C ASP A 67 9.79 4.93 -9.66
N LEU A 68 10.38 5.67 -10.60
CA LEU A 68 9.63 6.39 -11.64
C LEU A 68 8.74 5.47 -12.48
N TRP A 69 9.30 4.37 -13.00
CA TRP A 69 8.55 3.40 -13.80
C TRP A 69 7.46 2.70 -12.97
N THR A 70 7.83 2.26 -11.77
CA THR A 70 6.92 1.50 -10.90
C THR A 70 5.82 2.38 -10.30
N MET A 71 6.04 3.68 -10.09
CA MET A 71 4.99 4.62 -9.68
C MET A 71 4.01 4.89 -10.83
N ALA A 72 4.51 5.11 -12.05
CA ALA A 72 3.67 5.38 -13.22
C ALA A 72 2.76 4.19 -13.55
N SER A 73 3.28 2.97 -13.52
CA SER A 73 2.50 1.75 -13.76
C SER A 73 1.71 1.28 -12.53
N GLY A 74 2.24 1.50 -11.32
CA GLY A 74 1.65 1.07 -10.06
C GLY A 74 0.41 1.85 -9.65
N VAL A 75 0.11 3.00 -10.28
CA VAL A 75 -1.14 3.75 -10.03
C VAL A 75 -2.39 2.90 -10.26
N LEU A 76 -2.32 1.92 -11.18
CA LEU A 76 -3.43 1.02 -11.52
C LEU A 76 -3.90 0.17 -10.33
N ILE A 77 -3.02 -0.13 -9.37
CA ILE A 77 -3.35 -0.91 -8.17
C ILE A 77 -3.55 -0.04 -6.92
N GLN A 78 -3.47 1.29 -7.04
CA GLN A 78 -3.61 2.22 -5.92
C GLN A 78 -5.05 2.76 -5.75
N GLY A 79 -6.02 2.21 -6.49
CA GLY A 79 -7.43 2.61 -6.38
C GLY A 79 -7.99 2.41 -4.96
N ARG A 80 -8.59 3.46 -4.38
CA ARG A 80 -9.13 3.46 -3.00
C ARG A 80 -10.66 3.38 -2.94
N VAL A 81 -11.28 2.67 -3.88
CA VAL A 81 -12.75 2.65 -4.04
C VAL A 81 -13.43 1.76 -3.00
N LEU A 82 -12.77 0.70 -2.53
CA LEU A 82 -13.34 -0.26 -1.58
C LEU A 82 -13.85 0.41 -0.29
N GLY A 83 -13.11 1.39 0.23
CA GLY A 83 -13.51 2.09 1.45
C GLY A 83 -14.87 2.77 1.33
N ILE A 84 -15.22 3.27 0.13
CA ILE A 84 -16.52 3.90 -0.15
C ILE A 84 -17.63 2.84 -0.14
N PHE A 85 -17.45 1.72 -0.85
CA PHE A 85 -18.45 0.67 -0.91
C PHE A 85 -18.71 0.02 0.45
N VAL A 86 -17.64 -0.27 1.21
CA VAL A 86 -17.75 -0.82 2.57
C VAL A 86 -18.41 0.20 3.51
N GLY A 87 -18.05 1.48 3.42
CA GLY A 87 -18.66 2.53 4.23
C GLY A 87 -20.18 2.65 3.99
N ASN A 88 -20.60 2.60 2.73
CA ASN A 88 -22.01 2.61 2.35
C ASN A 88 -22.74 1.33 2.81
N ALA A 89 -22.14 0.15 2.61
CA ALA A 89 -22.71 -1.12 3.06
C ALA A 89 -22.90 -1.17 4.58
N VAL A 90 -21.91 -0.71 5.35
CA VAL A 90 -22.00 -0.60 6.82
C VAL A 90 -23.06 0.42 7.24
N GLY A 91 -23.18 1.54 6.52
CA GLY A 91 -24.23 2.53 6.77
C GLY A 91 -25.63 1.95 6.56
N ALA A 92 -25.86 1.26 5.44
CA ALA A 92 -27.11 0.60 5.12
C ALA A 92 -27.45 -0.52 6.13
N ALA A 93 -26.46 -1.31 6.55
CA ALA A 93 -26.66 -2.35 7.55
C ALA A 93 -27.06 -1.79 8.92
N LYS A 94 -26.49 -0.64 9.33
CA LYS A 94 -26.91 0.08 10.54
C LYS A 94 -28.32 0.65 10.45
N ALA A 95 -28.76 1.02 9.25
CA ALA A 95 -30.12 1.48 8.99
C ALA A 95 -31.14 0.33 8.86
N GLY A 96 -30.69 -0.93 8.90
CA GLY A 96 -31.55 -2.10 8.72
C GLY A 96 -31.96 -2.37 7.26
N THR A 97 -31.38 -1.65 6.29
CA THR A 97 -31.76 -1.74 4.87
C THR A 97 -30.89 -2.71 4.06
N ALA A 98 -29.82 -3.26 4.66
CA ALA A 98 -28.93 -4.22 4.02
C ALA A 98 -28.33 -5.22 5.02
N PRO A 99 -27.93 -6.43 4.57
CA PRO A 99 -27.20 -7.38 5.40
C PRO A 99 -25.76 -6.91 5.67
N TRP A 100 -25.23 -7.26 6.85
CA TRP A 100 -23.83 -6.97 7.23
C TRP A 100 -22.81 -7.70 6.33
N GLN A 101 -23.21 -8.82 5.74
CA GLN A 101 -22.39 -9.65 4.84
C GLN A 101 -21.92 -8.88 3.59
N LEU A 102 -22.70 -7.90 3.14
CA LEU A 102 -22.41 -7.12 1.94
C LEU A 102 -21.03 -6.43 1.99
N ALA A 103 -20.59 -5.99 3.17
CA ALA A 103 -19.26 -5.41 3.35
C ALA A 103 -18.13 -6.41 3.03
N GLY A 104 -18.31 -7.68 3.42
CA GLY A 104 -17.34 -8.75 3.16
C GLY A 104 -17.31 -9.17 1.68
N GLU A 105 -18.48 -9.18 1.02
CA GLU A 105 -18.57 -9.43 -0.43
C GLU A 105 -17.81 -8.36 -1.23
N TRP A 106 -17.96 -7.08 -0.87
CA TRP A 106 -17.17 -6.00 -1.48
C TRP A 106 -15.67 -6.19 -1.32
N LEU A 107 -15.21 -6.67 -0.16
CA LEU A 107 -13.80 -7.00 0.04
C LEU A 107 -13.34 -8.12 -0.90
N GLN A 108 -14.10 -9.20 -1.03
CA GLN A 108 -13.77 -10.33 -1.91
C GLN A 108 -13.70 -9.90 -3.37
N VAL A 109 -14.73 -9.18 -3.85
CA VAL A 109 -14.78 -8.63 -5.22
C VAL A 109 -13.58 -7.72 -5.45
N SER A 110 -13.27 -6.85 -4.49
CA SER A 110 -12.15 -5.94 -4.62
C SER A 110 -10.80 -6.66 -4.68
N VAL A 111 -10.59 -7.69 -3.86
CA VAL A 111 -9.36 -8.51 -3.90
C VAL A 111 -9.27 -9.29 -5.22
N ALA A 112 -10.38 -9.84 -5.72
CA ALA A 112 -10.40 -10.55 -6.99
C ALA A 112 -10.06 -9.63 -8.17
N VAL A 113 -10.75 -8.50 -8.29
CA VAL A 113 -10.53 -7.52 -9.37
C VAL A 113 -9.11 -6.95 -9.30
N LEU A 114 -8.68 -6.50 -8.12
CA LEU A 114 -7.35 -5.92 -7.95
C LEU A 114 -6.25 -6.97 -8.07
N GLY A 115 -6.54 -8.24 -7.77
CA GLY A 115 -5.67 -9.38 -8.03
C GLY A 115 -5.37 -9.55 -9.52
N VAL A 116 -6.40 -9.51 -10.37
CA VAL A 116 -6.22 -9.57 -11.84
C VAL A 116 -5.39 -8.39 -12.35
N ILE A 117 -5.70 -7.17 -11.90
CA ILE A 117 -4.93 -5.96 -12.26
C ILE A 117 -3.50 -6.07 -11.74
N SER A 118 -3.29 -6.65 -10.56
CA SER A 118 -1.95 -6.83 -9.99
C SER A 118 -1.09 -7.77 -10.83
N CYS A 119 -1.65 -8.84 -11.40
CA CYS A 119 -0.94 -9.72 -12.33
C CYS A 119 -0.46 -8.95 -13.57
N PHE A 120 -1.29 -8.04 -14.10
CA PHE A 120 -0.90 -7.18 -15.21
C PHE A 120 0.25 -6.24 -14.83
N VAL A 121 0.17 -5.57 -13.67
CA VAL A 121 1.25 -4.69 -13.16
C VAL A 121 2.53 -5.47 -12.89
N MET A 122 2.45 -6.69 -12.34
CA MET A 122 3.59 -7.57 -12.17
C MET A 122 4.25 -7.89 -13.53
N GLY A 123 3.48 -8.13 -14.58
CA GLY A 123 4.00 -8.27 -15.94
C GLY A 123 4.77 -7.04 -16.42
N LEU A 124 4.24 -5.84 -16.16
CA LEU A 124 4.92 -4.58 -16.49
C LEU A 124 6.24 -4.40 -15.72
N TRP A 125 6.29 -4.81 -14.45
CA TRP A 125 7.49 -4.69 -13.61
C TRP A 125 8.54 -5.76 -13.93
N ALA A 126 8.12 -6.94 -14.39
CA ALA A 126 9.03 -7.94 -14.94
C ALA A 126 9.68 -7.45 -16.25
N ALA A 127 8.96 -6.63 -17.03
CA ALA A 127 9.41 -6.03 -18.28
C ALA A 127 10.17 -4.70 -18.11
N THR A 128 10.53 -4.30 -16.88
CA THR A 128 11.20 -3.02 -16.61
C THR A 128 12.48 -2.82 -17.42
N GLY A 129 13.37 -3.81 -17.49
CA GLY A 129 14.61 -3.71 -18.27
C GLY A 129 14.37 -3.36 -19.75
N PRO A 130 13.58 -4.16 -20.49
CA PRO A 130 13.18 -3.83 -21.87
C PRO A 130 12.52 -2.46 -22.02
N VAL A 131 11.60 -2.10 -21.13
CA VAL A 131 10.89 -0.82 -21.19
C VAL A 131 11.86 0.35 -21.01
N LEU A 132 12.75 0.28 -20.01
CA LEU A 132 13.72 1.34 -19.75
C LEU A 132 14.73 1.49 -20.91
N ARG A 133 15.04 0.41 -21.65
CA ARG A 133 15.85 0.51 -22.88
C ARG A 133 15.18 1.28 -24.01
N LEU A 134 13.85 1.35 -24.04
CA LEU A 134 13.12 2.18 -24.99
C LEU A 134 13.14 3.66 -24.58
N THR A 135 13.47 3.95 -23.33
CA THR A 135 13.66 5.32 -22.84
C THR A 135 15.10 5.77 -23.08
N ARG A 136 15.34 7.09 -23.13
CA ARG A 136 16.71 7.66 -23.20
C ARG A 136 17.45 7.59 -21.85
N ALA A 137 17.17 6.59 -21.03
CA ALA A 137 17.83 6.39 -19.74
C ALA A 137 19.27 5.91 -19.94
N ASP A 138 20.12 6.16 -18.95
CA ASP A 138 21.50 5.68 -18.93
C ASP A 138 21.52 4.15 -18.90
N ALA A 139 22.15 3.54 -19.91
CA ALA A 139 22.27 2.11 -20.06
C ALA A 139 22.98 1.43 -18.88
N ALA A 140 23.84 2.15 -18.16
CA ALA A 140 24.52 1.64 -16.97
C ALA A 140 23.57 1.43 -15.79
N LEU A 141 22.45 2.18 -15.71
CA LEU A 141 21.50 2.10 -14.60
C LEU A 141 20.42 1.03 -14.83
N ILE A 142 20.21 0.60 -16.07
CA ILE A 142 19.09 -0.29 -16.45
C ILE A 142 19.16 -1.67 -15.74
N PRO A 143 20.31 -2.35 -15.62
CA PRO A 143 20.38 -3.64 -14.95
C PRO A 143 19.92 -3.56 -13.49
N ASP A 144 20.46 -2.60 -12.74
CA ASP A 144 20.14 -2.41 -11.32
C ASP A 144 18.71 -1.90 -11.12
N ALA A 145 18.23 -0.98 -11.96
CA ALA A 145 16.84 -0.52 -11.95
C ALA A 145 15.86 -1.67 -12.22
N SER A 146 16.18 -2.56 -13.17
CA SER A 146 15.38 -3.75 -13.44
C SER A 146 15.39 -4.71 -12.25
N TYR A 147 16.52 -4.88 -11.59
CA TYR A 147 16.60 -5.71 -10.38
C TYR A 147 15.75 -5.15 -9.24
N PHE A 148 15.81 -3.85 -8.96
CA PHE A 148 14.95 -3.21 -7.97
C PHE A 148 13.46 -3.43 -8.27
N SER A 149 13.05 -3.31 -9.53
CA SER A 149 11.67 -3.54 -9.92
C SER A 149 11.23 -5.00 -9.72
N LEU A 150 12.10 -5.98 -9.96
CA LEU A 150 11.82 -7.40 -9.71
C LEU A 150 11.66 -7.71 -8.22
N VAL A 151 12.46 -7.07 -7.36
CA VAL A 151 12.30 -7.20 -5.90
C VAL A 151 10.96 -6.60 -5.47
N LEU A 152 10.62 -5.41 -5.98
CA LEU A 152 9.34 -4.76 -5.69
C LEU A 152 8.13 -5.56 -6.21
N LEU A 153 8.28 -6.26 -7.34
CA LEU A 153 7.26 -7.11 -7.93
C LEU A 153 6.82 -8.22 -6.97
N ALA A 154 7.78 -8.86 -6.29
CA ALA A 154 7.48 -9.91 -5.32
C ALA A 154 6.63 -9.40 -4.14
N CYS A 155 6.68 -8.10 -3.85
CA CYS A 155 5.90 -7.47 -2.78
C CYS A 155 4.46 -7.10 -3.20
N ILE A 156 4.12 -7.11 -4.49
CA ILE A 156 2.81 -6.66 -4.99
C ILE A 156 1.64 -7.40 -4.34
N PRO A 157 1.61 -8.75 -4.27
CA PRO A 157 0.46 -9.47 -3.72
C PRO A 157 0.19 -9.12 -2.26
N ALA A 158 1.25 -9.07 -1.45
CA ALA A 158 1.16 -8.68 -0.04
C ALA A 158 0.70 -7.23 0.11
N ARG A 159 1.21 -6.31 -0.72
CA ARG A 159 0.82 -4.89 -0.72
C ARG A 159 -0.66 -4.69 -1.05
N VAL A 160 -1.15 -5.37 -2.09
CA VAL A 160 -2.55 -5.30 -2.51
C VAL A 160 -3.47 -5.83 -1.42
N LEU A 161 -3.17 -7.02 -0.88
CA LEU A 161 -3.99 -7.62 0.18
C LEU A 161 -4.04 -6.74 1.43
N PHE A 162 -2.88 -6.22 1.86
CA PHE A 162 -2.80 -5.31 3.00
C PHE A 162 -3.60 -4.02 2.77
N SER A 163 -3.47 -3.41 1.58
CA SER A 163 -4.25 -2.22 1.18
C SER A 163 -5.76 -2.47 1.28
N GLN A 164 -6.25 -3.59 0.75
CA GLN A 164 -7.69 -3.87 0.75
C GLN A 164 -8.20 -4.14 2.17
N LEU A 165 -7.44 -4.89 2.97
CA LEU A 165 -7.80 -5.15 4.37
C LEU A 165 -7.80 -3.86 5.20
N GLN A 166 -6.79 -3.00 5.01
CA GLN A 166 -6.72 -1.71 5.67
C GLN A 166 -7.93 -0.84 5.33
N GLN A 167 -8.35 -0.78 4.06
CA GLN A 167 -9.53 -0.04 3.62
C GLN A 167 -10.82 -0.60 4.24
N TYR A 168 -10.97 -1.92 4.23
CA TYR A 168 -12.12 -2.61 4.83
C TYR A 168 -12.27 -2.32 6.32
N LEU A 169 -11.18 -2.40 7.09
CA LEU A 169 -11.19 -2.12 8.52
C LEU A 169 -11.39 -0.63 8.82
N SER A 170 -10.75 0.25 8.04
CA SER A 170 -10.88 1.70 8.21
C SER A 170 -12.31 2.19 7.95
N ALA A 171 -12.99 1.63 6.95
CA ALA A 171 -14.39 1.94 6.65
C ALA A 171 -15.35 1.54 7.80
N GLN A 172 -14.96 0.55 8.61
CA GLN A 172 -15.68 0.13 9.82
C GLN A 172 -15.25 0.90 11.08
N ARG A 173 -14.39 1.92 10.96
CA ARG A 173 -13.76 2.66 12.05
C ARG A 173 -12.77 1.84 12.91
N ILE A 174 -12.25 0.73 12.38
CA ILE A 174 -11.22 -0.09 13.01
C ILE A 174 -9.85 0.29 12.42
N VAL A 175 -9.20 1.29 13.01
CA VAL A 175 -7.94 1.87 12.46
C VAL A 175 -6.68 1.49 13.24
N LYS A 176 -6.83 0.97 14.46
CA LYS A 176 -5.70 0.60 15.34
C LYS A 176 -4.76 -0.46 14.74
N PRO A 177 -5.25 -1.54 14.09
CA PRO A 177 -4.37 -2.58 13.55
C PRO A 177 -3.45 -2.04 12.45
N ALA A 178 -3.98 -1.21 11.55
CA ALA A 178 -3.20 -0.63 10.47
C ALA A 178 -2.10 0.30 10.98
N ALA A 179 -2.39 1.10 12.02
CA ALA A 179 -1.40 1.97 12.66
C ALA A 179 -0.28 1.16 13.34
N ALA A 180 -0.64 0.08 14.04
CA ALA A 180 0.34 -0.80 14.69
C ALA A 180 1.26 -1.47 13.66
N VAL A 181 0.70 -2.00 12.56
CA VAL A 181 1.50 -2.60 11.47
C VAL A 181 2.43 -1.56 10.83
N ALA A 182 1.98 -0.32 10.63
CA ALA A 182 2.84 0.73 10.08
C ALA A 182 4.03 1.06 10.99
N LEU A 183 3.82 1.11 12.31
CA LEU A 183 4.90 1.33 13.28
C LEU A 183 5.88 0.16 13.34
N VAL A 184 5.36 -1.07 13.38
CA VAL A 184 6.19 -2.29 13.35
C VAL A 184 6.97 -2.36 12.04
N GLY A 185 6.33 -2.04 10.91
CA GLY A 185 6.96 -1.98 9.60
C GLY A 185 8.08 -0.96 9.55
N LEU A 186 7.88 0.25 10.08
CA LEU A 186 8.91 1.27 10.19
C LEU A 186 10.09 0.82 11.06
N ALA A 187 9.81 0.26 12.24
CA ALA A 187 10.85 -0.24 13.14
C ALA A 187 11.65 -1.38 12.51
N ALA A 188 10.96 -2.33 11.87
CA ALA A 188 11.60 -3.44 11.15
C ALA A 188 12.41 -2.94 9.94
N ASN A 189 11.88 -1.99 9.17
CA ASN A 189 12.58 -1.38 8.04
C ASN A 189 13.88 -0.70 8.49
N LEU A 190 13.84 0.06 9.59
CA LEU A 190 15.02 0.71 10.14
C LEU A 190 16.04 -0.31 10.68
N LEU A 191 15.58 -1.32 11.43
CA LEU A 191 16.45 -2.35 11.99
C LEU A 191 17.10 -3.20 10.89
N LEU A 192 16.30 -3.72 9.96
CA LEU A 192 16.79 -4.55 8.85
C LEU A 192 17.66 -3.74 7.91
N GLY A 193 17.28 -2.51 7.61
CA GLY A 193 18.07 -1.59 6.80
C GLY A 193 19.43 -1.32 7.44
N TYR A 194 19.47 -1.06 8.74
CA TYR A 194 20.73 -0.93 9.48
C TYR A 194 21.57 -2.21 9.44
N LEU A 195 20.98 -3.37 9.76
CA LEU A 195 21.71 -4.64 9.81
C LEU A 195 22.24 -5.10 8.43
N LEU A 196 21.43 -4.97 7.38
CA LEU A 196 21.74 -5.45 6.03
C LEU A 196 22.63 -4.48 5.24
N VAL A 197 22.46 -3.17 5.43
CA VAL A 197 23.16 -2.15 4.62
C VAL A 197 24.32 -1.51 5.37
N LEU A 198 24.15 -1.17 6.66
CA LEU A 198 25.20 -0.53 7.47
C LEU A 198 26.07 -1.57 8.22
N GLY A 199 25.53 -2.78 8.41
CA GLY A 199 26.28 -3.99 8.74
C GLY A 199 26.18 -4.49 10.19
N VAL A 200 25.96 -5.80 10.33
CA VAL A 200 26.73 -6.67 11.23
C VAL A 200 27.73 -7.43 10.35
N PRO A 201 29.01 -7.58 10.75
CA PRO A 201 30.03 -8.25 9.93
C PRO A 201 29.78 -9.77 9.88
N THR A 202 28.90 -10.22 9.00
CA THR A 202 28.74 -11.63 8.64
C THR A 202 28.87 -11.75 7.12
N GLY A 203 30.06 -12.12 6.65
CA GLY A 203 30.45 -12.15 5.22
C GLY A 203 29.76 -13.25 4.38
N PRO A 204 30.31 -13.64 3.21
CA PRO A 204 31.26 -12.94 2.35
C PRO A 204 30.53 -12.03 1.36
N SER A 205 31.00 -10.80 1.29
CA SER A 205 30.56 -9.75 0.37
C SER A 205 30.65 -10.20 -1.10
N ARG A 206 29.50 -10.46 -1.71
CA ARG A 206 29.35 -10.51 -3.19
C ARG A 206 28.93 -9.17 -3.81
N PHE A 207 28.91 -8.10 -3.03
CA PHE A 207 28.69 -6.74 -3.50
C PHE A 207 29.85 -5.87 -3.03
N GLY A 208 30.89 -5.70 -3.86
CA GLY A 208 31.99 -4.80 -3.51
C GLY A 208 33.38 -5.09 -4.08
N THR A 209 33.52 -5.60 -5.31
CA THR A 209 34.81 -5.56 -6.03
C THR A 209 34.60 -5.22 -7.50
N ALA A 210 34.20 -3.99 -7.78
CA ALA A 210 34.28 -3.43 -9.14
C ALA A 210 34.54 -1.91 -9.12
N SER A 211 35.52 -1.43 -8.34
CA SER A 211 36.07 -0.07 -8.55
C SER A 211 37.42 0.21 -7.89
N ARG A 212 38.25 -0.81 -7.65
CA ARG A 212 39.69 -0.60 -7.45
C ARG A 212 40.40 -0.92 -8.76
N HIS A 213 40.40 0.00 -9.71
CA HIS A 213 41.39 0.16 -10.79
C HIS A 213 41.06 1.45 -11.56
N ALA A 214 41.40 2.59 -10.98
CA ALA A 214 41.60 3.88 -11.67
C ALA A 214 41.97 4.93 -10.63
N ARG A 215 43.21 4.85 -10.13
CA ARG A 215 43.96 5.97 -9.55
C ARG A 215 45.43 5.52 -9.47
N SER A 216 46.08 5.56 -10.63
CA SER A 216 47.51 5.79 -10.78
C SER A 216 47.67 7.19 -11.32
#